data_AF-A0A7C1EBZ4-F1
#
_entry.id   AF-A0A7C1EBZ4-F1
#
_cell.length_a   1.000
_cell.length_b   1.000
_cell.length_c   1.000
_cell.angle_alpha   90.00
_cell.angle_beta   90.00
_cell.angle_gamma   90.00
#
_symmetry.space_group_name_H-M   'P 1'
#
loop_
_entity.id
_entity.type
_entity.pdbx_description
1 polymer ?
#
loop_
_entity_poly.entity_id
_entity_poly.type
_entity_poly.pdbx_seq_one_letter_code
_entity_poly.pdbx_strand_id
1 'polypeptide(L)'
;MNRNILIIGLLAAAGTLSSAQDDVELIGDHPDGSRSVPVHLIELYDEDGRQIRATDKDPKPFSTRQTCGQCHSYETISQGWHFNAHQADVPAGRSGEPWVLTDFRARTLIPVSGRAWPGTFRPEEVGMSPWDFMTRFGMHFPGGSYGEMEAEDPEQVIRQNISGTYEINCLMCHHADFRQDASETAM
;
A
#
# COMPACT_ATOMS: atom_id res chain seq x y z
N MET A 1 -34.43 -57.09 -10.89
CA MET A 1 -33.71 -57.44 -9.65
C MET A 1 -32.24 -57.58 -9.96
N ASN A 2 -31.46 -56.64 -9.42
CA ASN A 2 -30.04 -56.66 -9.04
C ASN A 2 -29.00 -57.13 -10.07
N ARG A 3 -28.27 -56.14 -10.60
CA ARG A 3 -26.90 -56.36 -11.10
C ARG A 3 -25.97 -55.35 -10.42
N ASN A 4 -25.22 -55.86 -9.45
CA ASN A 4 -24.14 -55.15 -8.75
C ASN A 4 -23.08 -54.70 -9.77
N ILE A 5 -22.74 -53.41 -9.77
CA ILE A 5 -21.53 -52.90 -10.39
C ILE A 5 -20.78 -52.13 -9.30
N LEU A 6 -19.66 -52.70 -8.85
CA LEU A 6 -18.63 -52.00 -8.09
C LEU A 6 -18.10 -50.84 -8.94
N ILE A 7 -18.14 -49.62 -8.42
CA ILE A 7 -17.35 -48.50 -8.94
C ILE A 7 -16.28 -48.21 -7.90
N ILE A 8 -15.05 -48.53 -8.27
CA ILE A 8 -13.83 -48.21 -7.52
C ILE A 8 -13.64 -46.70 -7.57
N GLY A 9 -13.62 -46.05 -6.41
CA GLY A 9 -13.36 -44.63 -6.28
C GLY A 9 -11.91 -44.28 -6.59
N LEU A 10 -11.70 -43.47 -7.62
CA LEU A 10 -10.43 -42.80 -7.89
C LEU A 10 -10.53 -41.38 -7.31
N LEU A 11 -10.09 -41.20 -6.06
CA LEU A 11 -9.87 -39.88 -5.48
C LEU A 11 -8.57 -39.32 -6.08
N ALA A 12 -8.69 -38.52 -7.14
CA ALA A 12 -7.61 -37.67 -7.61
C ALA A 12 -7.48 -36.51 -6.63
N ALA A 13 -6.53 -36.61 -5.69
CA ALA A 13 -6.07 -35.48 -4.91
C ALA A 13 -5.37 -34.52 -5.87
N ALA A 14 -6.11 -33.50 -6.34
CA ALA A 14 -5.52 -32.33 -6.97
C ALA A 14 -4.76 -31.57 -5.88
N GLY A 15 -3.49 -31.94 -5.68
CA GLY A 15 -2.56 -31.12 -4.92
C GLY A 15 -2.44 -29.78 -5.65
N THR A 16 -2.93 -28.72 -5.02
CA THR A 16 -2.59 -27.36 -5.39
C THR A 16 -1.08 -27.22 -5.22
N LEU A 17 -0.35 -27.30 -6.33
CA LEU A 17 1.02 -26.84 -6.40
C LEU A 17 0.97 -25.32 -6.23
N SER A 18 1.02 -24.85 -4.99
CA SER A 18 1.55 -23.51 -4.72
C SER A 18 3.00 -23.56 -5.19
N SER A 19 3.30 -22.93 -6.33
CA SER A 19 4.67 -22.51 -6.55
C SER A 19 4.96 -21.48 -5.47
N ALA A 20 5.69 -21.89 -4.43
CA ALA A 20 6.53 -20.95 -3.73
C ALA A 20 7.47 -20.41 -4.79
N GLN A 21 7.18 -19.20 -5.26
CA GLN A 21 8.11 -18.45 -6.07
C GLN A 21 9.28 -18.20 -5.13
N ASP A 22 10.43 -18.83 -5.39
CA ASP A 22 11.63 -18.53 -4.64
C ASP A 22 11.84 -17.02 -4.75
N ASP A 23 11.67 -16.29 -3.65
CA ASP A 23 11.91 -14.85 -3.58
C ASP A 23 13.37 -14.63 -3.99
N VAL A 24 13.57 -14.17 -5.23
CA VAL A 24 14.89 -13.78 -5.69
C VAL A 24 15.26 -12.53 -4.92
N GLU A 25 16.20 -12.69 -3.99
CA GLU A 25 16.77 -11.61 -3.18
C GLU A 25 17.23 -10.46 -4.10
N LEU A 26 16.62 -9.28 -3.94
CA LEU A 26 16.95 -8.11 -4.76
C LEU A 26 18.11 -7.32 -4.15
N ILE A 27 18.85 -6.61 -5.00
CA ILE A 27 20.08 -5.90 -4.61
C ILE A 27 19.87 -4.88 -3.48
N GLY A 28 18.68 -4.29 -3.40
CA GLY A 28 18.31 -3.29 -2.41
C GLY A 28 17.73 -3.86 -1.12
N ASP A 29 17.51 -5.17 -1.03
CA ASP A 29 16.97 -5.82 0.18
C ASP A 29 18.04 -6.09 1.24
N HIS A 30 19.31 -6.00 0.85
CA HIS A 30 20.45 -6.29 1.71
C HIS A 30 21.38 -5.10 1.86
N PRO A 31 21.84 -4.81 3.09
CA PRO A 31 22.82 -3.77 3.30
C PRO A 31 24.16 -4.18 2.66
N ASP A 32 24.70 -3.31 1.81
CA ASP A 32 26.04 -3.47 1.21
C ASP A 32 27.19 -3.20 2.20
N GLY A 33 26.86 -2.86 3.45
CA GLY A 33 27.79 -2.50 4.51
C GLY A 33 28.36 -1.08 4.40
N SER A 34 27.99 -0.34 3.34
CA SER A 34 28.37 1.05 3.16
C SER A 34 27.55 1.97 4.06
N ARG A 35 28.15 3.10 4.43
CA ARG A 35 27.46 4.20 5.12
C ARG A 35 27.09 5.34 4.18
N SER A 36 27.40 5.21 2.89
CA SER A 36 26.99 6.18 1.87
C SER A 36 25.51 6.03 1.59
N VAL A 37 24.81 7.15 1.39
CA VAL A 37 23.44 7.13 0.87
C VAL A 37 23.50 6.79 -0.62
N PRO A 38 22.82 5.72 -1.08
CA PRO A 38 22.76 5.39 -2.51
C PRO A 38 22.11 6.51 -3.32
N VAL A 39 22.65 6.77 -4.51
CA VAL A 39 22.03 7.68 -5.49
C VAL A 39 21.26 6.85 -6.51
N HIS A 40 19.94 7.03 -6.55
CA HIS A 40 19.08 6.36 -7.53
C HIS A 40 19.13 7.10 -8.87
N LEU A 41 19.78 6.48 -9.85
CA LEU A 41 19.73 6.89 -11.27
C LEU A 41 18.97 5.82 -12.04
N ILE A 42 17.64 5.86 -11.92
CA ILE A 42 16.74 4.85 -12.45
C ILE A 42 15.68 5.50 -13.33
N GLU A 43 15.11 4.70 -14.22
CA GLU A 43 13.94 5.10 -14.98
C GLU A 43 12.70 5.07 -14.07
N LEU A 44 11.74 5.96 -14.32
CA LEU A 44 10.46 5.96 -13.60
C LEU A 44 9.42 5.19 -14.41
N TYR A 45 8.58 4.43 -13.73
CA TYR A 45 7.52 3.63 -14.32
C TYR A 45 6.17 3.99 -13.69
N ASP A 46 5.10 3.97 -14.50
CA ASP A 46 3.72 4.04 -14.00
C ASP A 46 3.24 2.69 -13.46
N GLU A 47 2.03 2.65 -12.91
CA GLU A 47 1.40 1.43 -12.37
C GLU A 47 1.28 0.27 -13.38
N ASP A 48 1.17 0.61 -14.67
CA ASP A 48 1.07 -0.35 -15.77
C ASP A 48 2.45 -0.85 -16.23
N GLY A 49 3.53 -0.41 -15.57
CA GLY A 49 4.91 -0.74 -15.91
C GLY A 49 5.41 -0.01 -17.16
N ARG A 50 4.78 1.08 -17.58
CA ARG A 50 5.25 1.91 -18.69
C ARG A 50 6.24 2.94 -18.19
N GLN A 51 7.35 3.09 -18.90
CA GLN A 51 8.34 4.11 -18.60
C GLN A 51 7.74 5.51 -18.77
N ILE A 52 7.84 6.34 -17.74
CA ILE A 52 7.50 7.76 -17.75
C ILE A 52 8.69 8.56 -18.28
N ARG A 53 8.44 9.41 -19.27
CA ARG A 53 9.46 10.26 -19.91
C ARG A 53 9.12 11.73 -19.73
N ALA A 54 10.15 12.57 -19.63
CA ALA A 54 9.98 14.02 -19.50
C ALA A 54 9.23 14.69 -20.68
N THR A 55 9.11 14.01 -21.82
CA THR A 55 8.40 14.48 -23.01
C THR A 55 6.96 13.98 -23.11
N ASP A 56 6.50 13.16 -22.16
CA ASP A 56 5.13 12.66 -22.13
C ASP A 56 4.19 13.83 -21.83
N LYS A 57 3.05 13.88 -22.54
CA LYS A 57 2.10 14.99 -22.42
C LYS A 57 1.28 14.91 -21.14
N ASP A 58 0.79 13.71 -20.84
CA ASP A 58 -0.09 13.41 -19.71
C ASP A 58 0.38 12.10 -19.07
N PRO A 59 1.58 12.06 -18.46
CA PRO A 59 2.07 10.84 -17.84
C PRO A 59 1.17 10.46 -16.65
N LYS A 60 0.96 9.16 -16.45
CA LYS A 60 0.40 8.65 -15.21
C LYS A 60 1.35 8.93 -14.03
N PRO A 61 0.83 8.96 -12.79
CA PRO A 61 1.67 8.96 -11.59
C PRO A 61 2.69 7.81 -11.62
N PHE A 62 3.89 8.07 -11.11
CA PHE A 62 4.90 7.02 -11.00
C PHE A 62 4.52 6.04 -9.89
N SER A 63 4.74 4.75 -10.13
CA SER A 63 4.53 3.67 -9.19
C SER A 63 5.86 3.33 -8.51
N THR A 64 5.91 3.40 -7.18
CA THR A 64 7.06 2.93 -6.40
C THR A 64 7.16 1.42 -6.45
N ARG A 65 6.03 0.71 -6.56
CA ARG A 65 6.01 -0.74 -6.78
C ARG A 65 6.68 -1.13 -8.08
N GLN A 66 6.41 -0.46 -9.18
CA GLN A 66 7.04 -0.77 -10.47
C GLN A 66 8.45 -0.20 -10.58
N THR A 67 8.71 0.99 -10.01
CA THR A 67 9.99 1.68 -10.12
C THR A 67 11.02 1.16 -9.13
N CYS A 68 10.71 1.19 -7.84
CA CYS A 68 11.62 0.73 -6.77
C CYS A 68 11.62 -0.80 -6.66
N GLY A 69 10.51 -1.45 -7.03
CA GLY A 69 10.37 -2.91 -7.04
C GLY A 69 11.36 -3.67 -7.92
N GLN A 70 12.02 -2.98 -8.85
CA GLN A 70 13.11 -3.56 -9.66
C GLN A 70 14.32 -3.95 -8.82
N CYS A 71 14.53 -3.27 -7.68
CA CYS A 71 15.69 -3.45 -6.82
C CYS A 71 15.33 -3.76 -5.36
N HIS A 72 14.08 -3.53 -4.94
CA HIS A 72 13.62 -3.74 -3.57
C HIS A 72 12.34 -4.59 -3.56
N SER A 73 12.24 -5.58 -2.66
CA SER A 73 11.03 -6.38 -2.51
C SER A 73 9.93 -5.55 -1.88
N TYR A 74 8.97 -5.12 -2.71
CA TYR A 74 7.84 -4.32 -2.24
C TYR A 74 7.02 -5.08 -1.21
N GLU A 75 6.80 -6.38 -1.43
CA GLU A 75 6.09 -7.28 -0.53
C GLU A 75 6.78 -7.33 0.84
N THR A 76 8.11 -7.46 0.88
CA THR A 76 8.89 -7.43 2.12
C THR A 76 8.76 -6.08 2.83
N ILE A 77 8.90 -4.97 2.09
CA ILE A 77 8.75 -3.62 2.64
C ILE A 77 7.34 -3.41 3.23
N SER A 78 6.29 -3.87 2.55
CA SER A 78 4.90 -3.69 2.95
C SER A 78 4.56 -4.32 4.31
N GLN A 79 5.36 -5.28 4.78
CA GLN A 79 5.22 -5.90 6.10
C GLN A 79 5.67 -4.98 7.24
N GLY A 80 6.34 -3.87 6.93
CA GLY A 80 6.73 -2.85 7.89
C GLY A 80 5.53 -2.20 8.59
N TRP A 81 5.70 -1.84 9.86
CA TRP A 81 4.65 -1.26 10.71
C TRP A 81 4.07 0.07 10.22
N HIS A 82 4.72 0.75 9.27
CA HIS A 82 4.19 1.99 8.68
C HIS A 82 3.14 1.73 7.59
N PHE A 83 3.13 0.54 6.97
CA PHE A 83 2.43 0.29 5.70
C PHE A 83 1.29 -0.73 5.81
N ASN A 84 1.09 -1.33 6.98
CA ASN A 84 0.12 -2.41 7.19
C ASN A 84 -0.94 -2.12 8.25
N ALA A 85 -1.16 -0.83 8.58
CA ALA A 85 -2.03 -0.45 9.69
C ALA A 85 -3.49 -0.90 9.53
N HIS A 86 -4.01 -1.04 8.31
CA HIS A 86 -5.38 -1.49 8.03
C HIS A 86 -5.54 -3.03 8.12
N GLN A 87 -4.47 -3.80 7.97
CA GLN A 87 -4.50 -5.26 7.90
C GLN A 87 -4.98 -5.87 9.23
N ALA A 88 -6.09 -6.59 9.19
CA ALA A 88 -6.75 -7.10 10.40
C ALA A 88 -6.03 -8.29 11.04
N ASP A 89 -5.22 -9.01 10.26
CA ASP A 89 -4.41 -10.16 10.67
C ASP A 89 -3.06 -9.76 11.28
N VAL A 90 -2.64 -8.50 11.13
CA VAL A 90 -1.46 -7.95 11.78
C VAL A 90 -1.82 -7.50 13.20
N PRO A 91 -1.11 -7.97 14.25
CA PRO A 91 -1.35 -7.49 15.60
C PRO A 91 -1.29 -5.96 15.71
N ALA A 92 -2.06 -5.37 16.63
CA ALA A 92 -2.05 -3.91 16.79
C ALA A 92 -0.73 -3.37 17.38
N GLY A 93 0.06 -4.22 18.05
CA GLY A 93 1.34 -3.82 18.65
C GLY A 93 1.18 -2.81 19.78
N ARG A 94 2.25 -2.06 20.07
CA ARG A 94 2.24 -0.99 21.07
C ARG A 94 1.43 0.20 20.55
N SER A 95 0.57 0.76 21.40
CA SER A 95 -0.14 2.01 21.09
C SER A 95 0.84 3.14 20.75
N GLY A 96 0.62 3.77 19.60
CA GLY A 96 1.29 4.98 19.15
C GLY A 96 0.34 6.17 19.15
N GLU A 97 0.67 7.19 18.37
CA GLU A 97 -0.16 8.38 18.18
C GLU A 97 -1.26 8.09 17.13
N PRO A 98 -2.54 8.35 17.44
CA PRO A 98 -3.61 8.23 16.46
C PRO A 98 -3.64 9.44 15.52
N TRP A 99 -4.29 9.27 14.37
CA TRP A 99 -4.73 10.39 13.54
C TRP A 99 -5.81 11.17 14.28
N VAL A 100 -5.73 12.49 14.33
CA VAL A 100 -6.73 13.30 15.05
C VAL A 100 -7.70 13.91 14.04
N LEU A 101 -8.91 13.34 13.96
CA LEU A 101 -10.00 13.90 13.18
C LEU A 101 -10.72 14.97 13.99
N THR A 102 -10.68 16.21 13.49
CA THR A 102 -11.38 17.34 14.11
C THR A 102 -12.75 17.55 13.47
N ASP A 103 -13.81 17.46 14.27
CA ASP A 103 -15.16 17.89 13.87
C ASP A 103 -15.48 19.24 14.55
N PHE A 104 -15.47 20.30 13.74
CA PHE A 104 -15.74 21.66 14.22
C PHE A 104 -17.22 21.89 14.61
N ARG A 105 -18.16 21.16 14.00
CA ARG A 105 -19.59 21.30 14.30
C ARG A 105 -19.91 20.67 15.64
N ALA A 106 -19.40 19.46 15.88
CA ALA A 106 -19.53 18.78 17.17
C ALA A 106 -18.56 19.32 18.23
N ARG A 107 -17.52 20.07 17.82
CA ARG A 107 -16.40 20.53 18.66
C ARG A 107 -15.68 19.36 19.34
N THR A 108 -15.46 18.28 18.58
CA THR A 108 -14.83 17.06 19.06
C THR A 108 -13.53 16.76 18.32
N LEU A 109 -12.61 16.12 19.03
CA LEU A 109 -11.41 15.52 18.48
C LEU A 109 -11.57 14.01 18.59
N ILE A 110 -11.52 13.31 17.45
CA ILE A 110 -11.76 11.88 17.37
C ILE A 110 -10.43 11.19 17.02
N PRO A 111 -9.89 10.35 17.91
CA PRO A 111 -8.67 9.60 17.63
C PRO A 111 -8.99 8.44 16.67
N VAL A 112 -8.41 8.49 15.48
CA VAL A 112 -8.57 7.51 14.41
C VAL A 112 -7.29 6.68 14.25
N SER A 113 -7.42 5.37 14.11
CA SER A 113 -6.30 4.48 13.84
C SER A 113 -6.75 3.29 13.01
N GLY A 114 -5.93 2.87 12.04
CA GLY A 114 -6.14 1.58 11.40
C GLY A 114 -5.89 0.40 12.36
N ARG A 115 -5.09 0.64 13.39
CA ARG A 115 -4.77 -0.36 14.41
C ARG A 115 -5.85 -0.34 15.49
N ALA A 116 -6.24 -1.53 15.94
CA ALA A 116 -7.22 -1.71 17.01
C ALA A 116 -6.66 -1.37 18.41
N TRP A 117 -6.17 -0.14 18.58
CA TRP A 117 -5.70 0.36 19.87
C TRP A 117 -6.87 0.74 20.78
N PRO A 118 -6.76 0.53 22.11
CA PRO A 118 -7.79 0.96 23.04
C PRO A 118 -8.03 2.48 22.96
N GLY A 119 -9.30 2.88 22.80
CA GLY A 119 -9.70 4.29 22.77
C GLY A 119 -9.54 4.98 21.42
N THR A 120 -9.19 4.26 20.36
CA THR A 120 -9.21 4.77 18.97
C THR A 120 -10.37 4.16 18.19
N PHE A 121 -10.82 4.87 17.16
CA PHE A 121 -11.80 4.38 16.19
C PHE A 121 -11.10 4.03 14.88
N ARG A 122 -11.54 2.99 14.20
CA ARG A 122 -11.17 2.78 12.80
C ARG A 122 -11.77 3.88 11.92
N PRO A 123 -11.16 4.23 10.77
CA PRO A 123 -11.74 5.19 9.83
C PRO A 123 -13.19 4.84 9.45
N GLU A 124 -13.50 3.56 9.24
CA GLU A 124 -14.83 3.13 8.81
C GLU A 124 -15.90 3.34 9.91
N GLU A 125 -15.51 3.25 11.19
CA GLU A 125 -16.41 3.47 12.34
C GLU A 125 -16.86 4.93 12.47
N VAL A 126 -16.11 5.86 11.88
CA VAL A 126 -16.44 7.30 11.83
C VAL A 126 -16.95 7.72 10.46
N GLY A 127 -17.28 6.77 9.59
CA GLY A 127 -17.84 7.02 8.26
C GLY A 127 -16.84 7.52 7.23
N MET A 128 -15.55 7.27 7.44
CA MET A 128 -14.47 7.66 6.52
C MET A 128 -14.12 6.47 5.62
N SER A 129 -14.25 6.64 4.30
CA SER A 129 -13.70 5.70 3.33
C SER A 129 -12.16 5.75 3.29
N PRO A 130 -11.47 4.75 2.72
CA PRO A 130 -10.02 4.83 2.51
C PRO A 130 -9.63 6.09 1.73
N TRP A 131 -10.41 6.46 0.72
CA TRP A 131 -10.23 7.71 -0.02
C TRP A 131 -10.32 8.94 0.89
N ASP A 132 -11.36 9.05 1.71
CA ASP A 132 -11.51 10.18 2.64
C ASP A 132 -10.35 10.25 3.65
N PHE A 133 -9.88 9.10 4.12
CA PHE A 133 -8.71 9.01 5.00
C PHE A 133 -7.47 9.57 4.32
N MET A 134 -7.26 9.17 3.07
CA MET A 134 -6.12 9.58 2.28
C MET A 134 -6.19 11.07 1.89
N THR A 135 -7.33 11.59 1.44
CA THR A 135 -7.52 13.04 1.23
C THR A 135 -7.31 13.85 2.52
N ARG A 136 -7.64 13.27 3.69
CA ARG A 136 -7.52 13.99 4.98
C ARG A 136 -6.11 13.96 5.57
N PHE A 137 -5.42 12.84 5.47
CA PHE A 137 -4.16 12.58 6.19
C PHE A 137 -2.97 12.22 5.28
N GLY A 138 -3.19 12.06 3.97
CA GLY A 138 -2.23 11.55 2.99
C GLY A 138 -0.89 12.28 2.97
N MET A 139 -0.90 13.60 3.17
CA MET A 139 0.32 14.41 3.21
C MET A 139 1.30 14.03 4.35
N HIS A 140 0.83 13.32 5.38
CA HIS A 140 1.66 12.80 6.48
C HIS A 140 1.67 11.27 6.50
N PHE A 141 1.05 10.62 5.52
CA PHE A 141 0.93 9.18 5.43
C PHE A 141 1.98 8.64 4.46
N PRO A 142 2.72 7.57 4.79
CA PRO A 142 3.83 7.10 3.97
C PRO A 142 3.39 6.13 2.85
N GLY A 143 2.09 6.00 2.59
CA GLY A 143 1.55 5.12 1.57
C GLY A 143 1.31 3.69 2.03
N GLY A 144 0.80 2.86 1.12
CA GLY A 144 0.34 1.50 1.43
C GLY A 144 -0.91 1.48 2.30
N SER A 145 -1.30 0.33 2.83
CA SER A 145 -2.50 0.19 3.68
C SER A 145 -3.73 0.86 3.03
N TYR A 146 -4.26 1.94 3.64
CA TYR A 146 -5.41 2.70 3.12
C TYR A 146 -5.14 3.36 1.77
N GLY A 147 -3.88 3.68 1.45
CA GLY A 147 -3.48 4.28 0.18
C GLY A 147 -3.63 3.34 -1.02
N GLU A 148 -3.52 2.03 -0.81
CA GLU A 148 -3.64 1.00 -1.86
C GLU A 148 -5.01 0.33 -1.88
N MET A 149 -6.00 0.84 -1.13
CA MET A 149 -7.36 0.32 -1.18
C MET A 149 -8.13 0.93 -2.34
N GLU A 150 -8.88 0.09 -3.06
CA GLU A 150 -9.78 0.51 -4.12
C GLU A 150 -10.91 1.39 -3.56
N ALA A 151 -11.20 2.47 -4.26
CA ALA A 151 -12.37 3.29 -4.00
C ALA A 151 -13.65 2.54 -4.42
N GLU A 152 -14.71 2.69 -3.63
CA GLU A 152 -16.02 2.08 -3.93
C GLU A 152 -17.03 3.11 -4.46
N ASP A 153 -16.92 4.37 -4.04
CA ASP A 153 -17.78 5.46 -4.50
C ASP A 153 -17.43 5.86 -5.95
N PRO A 154 -18.41 5.98 -6.87
CA PRO A 154 -18.13 6.30 -8.27
C PRO A 154 -17.34 7.59 -8.50
N GLU A 155 -17.53 8.63 -7.69
CA GLU A 155 -16.74 9.87 -7.83
C GLU A 155 -15.30 9.64 -7.40
N GLN A 156 -15.10 8.93 -6.29
CA GLN A 156 -13.76 8.59 -5.78
C GLN A 156 -13.02 7.66 -6.76
N VAL A 157 -13.69 6.69 -7.38
CA VAL A 157 -13.11 5.81 -8.41
C VAL A 157 -12.58 6.62 -9.59
N ILE A 158 -13.33 7.62 -10.07
CA ILE A 158 -12.86 8.48 -11.17
C ILE A 158 -11.60 9.24 -10.76
N ARG A 159 -11.57 9.75 -9.53
CA ARG A 159 -10.39 10.48 -9.02
C ARG A 159 -9.20 9.54 -8.85
N GLN A 160 -9.39 8.36 -8.27
CA GLN A 160 -8.34 7.35 -8.10
C GLN A 160 -7.77 6.88 -9.44
N ASN A 161 -8.57 6.76 -10.49
CA ASN A 161 -8.08 6.44 -11.84
C ASN A 161 -7.18 7.54 -12.44
N ILE A 162 -7.27 8.78 -11.96
CA ILE A 162 -6.43 9.90 -12.40
C ILE A 162 -5.18 10.00 -11.50
N SER A 163 -5.37 9.88 -10.19
CA SER A 163 -4.33 10.05 -9.19
C SER A 163 -3.48 8.80 -8.92
N GLY A 164 -3.96 7.63 -9.35
CA GLY A 164 -3.45 6.34 -8.93
C GLY A 164 -3.82 6.00 -7.49
N THR A 165 -3.48 4.77 -7.09
CA THR A 165 -3.39 4.40 -5.68
C THR A 165 -2.15 5.05 -5.05
N TYR A 166 -2.19 5.26 -3.74
CA TYR A 166 -1.06 5.78 -3.00
C TYR A 166 -0.24 4.65 -2.39
N GLU A 167 0.54 4.05 -3.27
CA GLU A 167 1.58 3.07 -2.95
C GLU A 167 2.55 3.59 -1.86
N ILE A 168 3.29 2.67 -1.25
CA ILE A 168 4.36 2.95 -0.29
C ILE A 168 5.30 3.99 -0.88
N ASN A 169 5.26 5.19 -0.32
CA ASN A 169 6.02 6.34 -0.77
C ASN A 169 7.42 6.29 -0.13
N CYS A 170 8.33 5.56 -0.75
CA CYS A 170 9.73 5.46 -0.32
C CYS A 170 10.39 6.85 -0.16
N LEU A 171 9.98 7.82 -0.99
CA LEU A 171 10.53 9.17 -0.98
C LEU A 171 10.14 9.93 0.28
N MET A 172 9.06 9.60 0.98
CA MET A 172 8.67 10.25 2.24
C MET A 172 9.80 10.23 3.29
N CYS A 173 10.65 9.20 3.27
CA CYS A 173 11.77 9.06 4.21
C CYS A 173 13.16 9.04 3.54
N HIS A 174 13.25 8.67 2.26
CA HIS A 174 14.51 8.48 1.56
C HIS A 174 14.83 9.56 0.51
N HIS A 175 14.04 10.62 0.41
CA HIS A 175 14.43 11.78 -0.40
C HIS A 175 15.43 12.67 0.35
N ALA A 176 16.38 13.25 -0.39
CA ALA A 176 17.32 14.25 0.14
C ALA A 176 17.13 15.63 -0.51
N ASP A 177 16.23 15.77 -1.49
CA ASP A 177 15.95 17.04 -2.18
C ASP A 177 14.81 17.80 -1.48
N PHE A 178 15.10 19.02 -1.04
CA PHE A 178 14.14 19.91 -0.38
C PHE A 178 12.95 20.32 -1.26
N ARG A 179 13.00 20.03 -2.57
CA ARG A 179 11.89 20.28 -3.50
C ARG A 179 10.81 19.21 -3.46
N GLN A 180 11.08 18.05 -2.87
CA GLN A 180 10.03 17.07 -2.67
C GLN A 180 9.08 17.61 -1.60
N ASP A 181 7.80 17.73 -1.97
CA ASP A 181 6.76 18.23 -1.08
C ASP A 181 5.69 17.14 -0.91
N ALA A 182 5.61 16.57 0.28
CA ALA A 182 4.62 15.56 0.63
C ALA A 182 3.17 16.09 0.55
N SER A 183 2.96 17.41 0.57
CA SER A 183 1.64 18.02 0.37
C SER A 183 1.16 17.97 -1.08
N GLU A 184 2.04 17.70 -2.05
CA GLU A 184 1.69 17.52 -3.47
C GLU A 184 1.19 16.10 -3.78
N THR A 185 0.86 15.32 -2.76
CA THR A 185 0.18 14.04 -2.94
C THR A 185 -1.14 14.26 -3.68
N ALA A 186 -1.26 13.71 -4.88
CA ALA A 186 -2.47 13.82 -5.69
C ALA A 186 -3.55 12.88 -5.12
N MET A 187 -4.53 13.43 -4.41
CA MET A 187 -5.75 12.76 -3.93
C MET A 187 -6.93 13.73 -4.01
#